data_AF-A0A099DAB2-F1
#
_entry.id   AF-A0A099DAB2-F1
#
_cell.length_a   1.000
_cell.length_b   1.000
_cell.length_c   1.000
_cell.angle_alpha   90.00
_cell.angle_beta   90.00
_cell.angle_gamma   90.00
#
_symmetry.space_group_name_H-M   'P 1'
#
loop_
_entity.id
_entity.type
_entity.pdbx_description
1 polymer ?
#
loop_
_entity_poly.entity_id
_entity_poly.type
_entity_poly.pdbx_seq_one_letter_code
_entity_poly.pdbx_strand_id
1 'polypeptide(L)'
;MRDVETVRELIGHADPAPPPTGSEVSRPSASDLIARAEMREHSGDDAPLPGAPTSPRGKRNRLAVVAATLLGATLLGSAPLLSGTIAVSEQSPPEAGPVRHATELDTDVSGRAAVEELLGRAERLRAAPYEAAEGEFGHIRTHEWSGALCSAGSEHCVNYARRREVWLTAPAQGTARTVPRPPEFGSAGDRDFWKRQSGWSGHRDTREVSVSPNGLHLARCVPERPERVAECLDVGEHGSRDVLRGVVSLFRHELLPRDVRAELLRVLARTPGVHFRGESEVRGHPVFAVGLTSSASVGEVSEVLLFDSATGVLRSFEKVNLERGELTGYVVFETYGRTNTRD
;
A
#
# COMPACT_ATOMS: atom_id res chain seq x y z
N MET A 1 2.15 -5.44 -65.94
CA MET A 1 2.64 -4.57 -64.84
C MET A 1 1.53 -4.55 -63.80
N ARG A 2 1.71 -5.24 -62.68
CA ARG A 2 0.70 -5.27 -61.61
C ARG A 2 0.87 -4.03 -60.75
N ASP A 3 -0.26 -3.42 -60.44
CA ASP A 3 -0.40 -2.10 -59.85
C ASP A 3 0.11 -2.06 -58.40
N VAL A 4 0.86 -1.02 -58.08
CA VAL A 4 1.51 -0.83 -56.77
C VAL A 4 0.44 -0.64 -55.68
N GLU A 5 -0.75 -0.15 -56.06
CA GLU A 5 -1.89 0.00 -55.17
C GLU A 5 -2.50 -1.34 -54.74
N THR A 6 -2.53 -2.34 -55.62
CA THR A 6 -3.05 -3.68 -55.28
C THR A 6 -2.13 -4.41 -54.28
N VAL A 7 -0.82 -4.17 -54.33
CA VAL A 7 0.14 -4.72 -53.36
C VAL A 7 0.01 -4.03 -52.00
N ARG A 8 -0.32 -2.74 -51.96
CA ARG A 8 -0.55 -1.98 -50.72
C ARG A 8 -1.84 -2.36 -50.01
N GLU A 9 -2.90 -2.64 -50.76
CA GLU A 9 -4.19 -3.08 -50.21
C GLU A 9 -4.08 -4.47 -49.53
N LEU A 10 -3.15 -5.32 -50.00
CA LEU A 10 -2.87 -6.64 -49.43
C LEU A 10 -1.99 -6.61 -48.15
N ILE A 11 -1.24 -5.53 -47.91
CA ILE A 11 -0.31 -5.41 -46.76
C ILE A 11 -0.94 -4.68 -45.57
N GLY A 12 -2.01 -3.90 -45.79
CA GLY A 12 -2.80 -3.29 -44.72
C GLY A 12 -1.94 -2.54 -43.69
N HIS A 13 -2.19 -2.78 -42.39
CA HIS A 13 -1.56 -2.05 -41.27
C HIS A 13 -0.07 -2.34 -41.04
N ALA A 14 0.55 -3.18 -41.89
CA ALA A 14 1.96 -3.57 -41.79
C ALA A 14 2.86 -2.85 -42.82
N ASP A 15 2.35 -1.84 -43.54
CA ASP A 15 3.16 -1.02 -44.46
C ASP A 15 4.11 -0.09 -43.67
N PRO A 16 5.45 -0.20 -43.83
CA PRO A 16 6.43 0.60 -43.09
C PRO A 16 6.58 2.05 -43.60
N ALA A 17 5.86 2.46 -44.65
CA ALA A 17 5.90 3.84 -45.13
C ALA A 17 5.06 4.78 -44.22
N PRO A 18 5.58 5.96 -43.84
CA PRO A 18 4.86 6.89 -42.98
C PRO A 18 3.62 7.47 -43.70
N PRO A 19 2.47 7.60 -43.02
CA PRO A 19 1.28 8.20 -43.61
C PRO A 19 1.49 9.69 -43.90
N PRO A 20 0.81 10.24 -44.91
CA PRO A 20 0.83 11.67 -45.19
C PRO A 20 0.29 12.46 -43.99
N THR A 21 1.02 13.52 -43.64
CA THR A 21 0.72 14.50 -42.58
C THR A 21 -0.70 15.04 -42.68
N GLY A 22 -1.45 14.95 -41.58
CA GLY A 22 -2.68 15.72 -41.40
C GLY A 22 -3.83 14.95 -40.76
N SER A 23 -3.71 14.66 -39.46
CA SER A 23 -4.79 14.51 -38.45
C SER A 23 -4.24 13.62 -37.34
N GLU A 24 -3.68 14.21 -36.29
CA GLU A 24 -3.41 13.48 -35.06
C GLU A 24 -4.75 13.09 -34.41
N VAL A 25 -5.26 11.93 -34.79
CA VAL A 25 -6.21 11.20 -33.94
C VAL A 25 -5.37 10.69 -32.77
N SER A 26 -5.34 11.50 -31.71
CA SER A 26 -4.69 11.13 -30.44
C SER A 26 -5.25 9.79 -30.00
N ARG A 27 -4.41 8.75 -30.03
CA ARG A 27 -4.81 7.42 -29.59
C ARG A 27 -5.14 7.54 -28.10
N PRO A 28 -6.34 7.13 -27.66
CA PRO A 28 -6.72 7.22 -26.25
C PRO A 28 -5.70 6.47 -25.40
N SER A 29 -5.32 7.08 -24.28
CA SER A 29 -4.39 6.47 -23.34
C SER A 29 -4.96 5.15 -22.81
N ALA A 30 -4.10 4.25 -22.33
CA ALA A 30 -4.58 2.99 -21.72
C ALA A 30 -5.55 3.27 -20.56
N SER A 31 -5.35 4.36 -19.82
CA SER A 31 -6.26 4.86 -18.79
C SER A 31 -7.63 5.29 -19.35
N ASP A 32 -7.68 5.96 -20.50
CA ASP A 32 -8.95 6.36 -21.14
C ASP A 32 -9.73 5.16 -21.68
N LEU A 33 -9.02 4.13 -22.12
CA LEU A 33 -9.62 2.88 -22.60
C LEU A 33 -10.22 2.07 -21.44
N ILE A 34 -9.52 2.02 -20.29
CA ILE A 34 -10.03 1.37 -19.07
C ILE A 34 -11.27 2.11 -18.55
N ALA A 35 -11.20 3.43 -18.43
CA ALA A 35 -12.33 4.24 -17.97
C ALA A 35 -13.55 4.14 -18.90
N ARG A 36 -13.36 4.02 -20.22
CA ARG A 36 -14.47 3.79 -21.18
C ARG A 36 -15.04 2.39 -21.13
N ALA A 37 -14.22 1.37 -20.86
CA ALA A 37 -14.69 0.00 -20.70
C ALA A 37 -15.57 -0.13 -19.44
N GLU A 38 -15.11 0.46 -18.33
CA GLU A 38 -15.85 0.50 -17.06
C GLU A 38 -17.18 1.26 -17.20
N MET A 39 -17.25 2.33 -18.01
CA MET A 39 -18.51 3.05 -18.28
C MET A 39 -19.48 2.28 -19.18
N ARG A 40 -19.01 1.40 -20.08
CA ARG A 40 -19.88 0.58 -20.95
C ARG A 40 -20.48 -0.63 -20.23
N GLU A 41 -19.78 -1.19 -19.25
CA GLU A 41 -20.34 -2.25 -18.39
C GLU A 41 -21.52 -1.76 -17.52
N HIS A 42 -21.64 -0.45 -17.28
CA HIS A 42 -22.71 0.15 -16.48
C HIS A 42 -23.94 0.61 -17.30
N SER A 43 -23.90 0.48 -18.63
CA SER A 43 -25.02 0.80 -19.53
C SER A 43 -25.52 -0.47 -20.22
N GLY A 44 -26.14 -1.36 -19.44
CA GLY A 44 -26.78 -2.56 -19.98
C GLY A 44 -28.07 -2.21 -20.72
N ASP A 45 -27.99 -2.12 -22.05
CA ASP A 45 -29.14 -2.23 -22.94
C ASP A 45 -29.44 -3.72 -23.17
N ASP A 46 -30.40 -4.26 -22.43
CA ASP A 46 -31.00 -5.58 -22.68
C ASP A 46 -32.18 -5.42 -23.66
N ALA A 47 -31.95 -5.80 -24.92
CA ALA A 47 -33.03 -6.08 -25.87
C ALA A 47 -33.07 -7.58 -26.18
N PRO A 48 -34.18 -8.30 -25.92
CA PRO A 48 -34.26 -9.75 -26.07
C PRO A 48 -34.84 -10.13 -27.43
N LEU A 49 -34.21 -11.06 -28.17
CA LEU A 49 -34.87 -11.78 -29.27
C LEU A 49 -34.28 -13.20 -29.48
N PRO A 50 -35.03 -14.11 -30.13
CA PRO A 50 -35.31 -15.44 -29.61
C PRO A 50 -34.89 -16.59 -30.55
N GLY A 51 -35.00 -17.82 -30.05
CA GLY A 51 -35.25 -18.99 -30.89
C GLY A 51 -34.18 -20.07 -30.87
N ALA A 52 -34.49 -21.19 -30.19
CA ALA A 52 -33.86 -22.48 -30.44
C ALA A 52 -34.23 -23.00 -31.86
N PRO A 53 -33.50 -23.99 -32.42
CA PRO A 53 -33.97 -25.36 -32.21
C PRO A 53 -32.87 -26.42 -32.04
N THR A 54 -33.36 -27.62 -31.75
CA THR A 54 -32.76 -28.83 -31.19
C THR A 54 -32.15 -29.84 -32.18
N SER A 55 -31.18 -30.61 -31.66
CA SER A 55 -30.83 -32.04 -31.96
C SER A 55 -29.86 -32.35 -33.13
N PRO A 56 -29.31 -33.60 -33.27
CA PRO A 56 -28.71 -34.53 -32.30
C PRO A 56 -27.38 -35.21 -32.78
N ARG A 57 -26.71 -35.93 -31.87
CA ARG A 57 -25.86 -37.14 -32.03
C ARG A 57 -24.78 -37.22 -33.14
N GLY A 58 -23.53 -37.43 -32.71
CA GLY A 58 -22.50 -38.13 -33.51
C GLY A 58 -21.15 -38.29 -32.81
N LYS A 59 -20.81 -39.52 -32.36
CA LYS A 59 -19.48 -39.90 -31.83
C LYS A 59 -18.50 -40.23 -32.97
N ARG A 60 -17.26 -39.69 -32.94
CA ARG A 60 -15.99 -40.44 -33.03
C ARG A 60 -14.71 -39.57 -33.08
N ASN A 61 -13.87 -39.78 -32.07
CA ASN A 61 -12.40 -39.73 -31.92
C ASN A 61 -11.52 -39.00 -32.96
N ARG A 62 -10.61 -38.14 -32.46
CA ARG A 62 -9.14 -38.22 -32.66
C ARG A 62 -8.39 -37.31 -31.67
N LEU A 63 -7.23 -37.80 -31.21
CA LEU A 63 -6.27 -37.15 -30.31
C LEU A 63 -5.77 -35.80 -30.85
N ALA A 64 -5.58 -34.82 -29.95
CA ALA A 64 -4.46 -33.88 -30.01
C ALA A 64 -4.20 -33.23 -28.64
N VAL A 65 -2.98 -33.45 -28.14
CA VAL A 65 -2.10 -32.51 -27.40
C VAL A 65 -2.79 -31.42 -26.57
N VAL A 66 -2.79 -31.57 -25.24
CA VAL A 66 -3.05 -30.48 -24.30
C VAL A 66 -1.71 -29.97 -23.78
N ALA A 67 -1.29 -28.82 -24.29
CA ALA A 67 -0.25 -27.98 -23.69
C ALA A 67 -0.92 -27.01 -22.69
N ALA A 68 -0.16 -26.66 -21.66
CA ALA A 68 -0.58 -26.00 -20.43
C ALA A 68 -0.81 -24.48 -20.55
N THR A 69 -1.19 -23.90 -19.39
CA THR A 69 -1.07 -22.48 -18.93
C THR A 69 -2.13 -21.48 -19.43
N LEU A 70 -2.76 -20.58 -18.63
CA LEU A 70 -2.60 -20.09 -17.25
C LEU A 70 -3.96 -19.56 -16.69
N LEU A 71 -4.08 -19.60 -15.35
CA LEU A 71 -4.72 -18.64 -14.40
C LEU A 71 -5.90 -17.79 -14.91
N GLY A 72 -7.09 -17.77 -14.30
CA GLY A 72 -7.39 -17.76 -12.87
C GLY A 72 -8.04 -16.43 -12.51
N ALA A 73 -9.38 -16.40 -12.39
CA ALA A 73 -10.16 -15.44 -11.58
C ALA A 73 -11.67 -15.64 -11.84
N THR A 74 -12.26 -16.57 -11.12
CA THR A 74 -13.71 -16.69 -10.87
C THR A 74 -13.80 -17.17 -9.40
N LEU A 75 -14.70 -16.71 -8.52
CA LEU A 75 -15.94 -15.94 -8.65
C LEU A 75 -16.50 -15.73 -7.21
N LEU A 76 -17.41 -14.74 -7.07
CA LEU A 76 -18.53 -14.62 -6.08
C LEU A 76 -18.25 -13.94 -4.72
N GLY A 77 -19.09 -13.02 -4.23
CA GLY A 77 -20.41 -12.51 -4.66
C GLY A 77 -20.79 -11.22 -3.91
N SER A 78 -21.35 -10.21 -4.59
CA SER A 78 -22.79 -9.88 -4.75
C SER A 78 -23.40 -9.16 -3.53
N ALA A 79 -24.19 -8.07 -3.60
CA ALA A 79 -24.66 -7.12 -4.61
C ALA A 79 -25.38 -5.97 -3.84
N PRO A 80 -25.40 -4.70 -4.26
CA PRO A 80 -26.31 -3.72 -3.67
C PRO A 80 -27.65 -3.70 -4.42
N LEU A 81 -28.73 -4.00 -3.71
CA LEU A 81 -30.08 -3.59 -4.10
C LEU A 81 -30.35 -2.21 -3.49
N LEU A 82 -30.71 -1.22 -4.31
CA LEU A 82 -31.96 -0.46 -4.24
C LEU A 82 -31.89 0.81 -5.09
N SER A 83 -32.81 0.91 -6.05
CA SER A 83 -33.24 2.16 -6.64
C SER A 83 -34.02 2.97 -5.61
N GLY A 84 -33.61 4.22 -5.40
CA GLY A 84 -34.36 5.22 -4.65
C GLY A 84 -33.63 6.54 -4.78
N THR A 85 -34.32 7.59 -5.23
CA THR A 85 -33.80 8.96 -5.20
C THR A 85 -33.56 9.36 -3.74
N ILE A 86 -32.30 9.33 -3.32
CA ILE A 86 -31.89 9.80 -2.00
C ILE A 86 -31.65 11.30 -2.10
N ALA A 87 -32.35 12.05 -1.25
CA ALA A 87 -32.16 13.46 -1.05
C ALA A 87 -30.67 13.77 -0.80
N VAL A 88 -30.18 14.84 -1.41
CA VAL A 88 -28.88 15.44 -1.10
C VAL A 88 -28.90 15.81 0.39
N SER A 89 -28.29 14.97 1.20
CA SER A 89 -28.03 15.29 2.60
C SER A 89 -26.88 16.29 2.60
N GLU A 90 -27.15 17.52 3.02
CA GLU A 90 -26.14 18.54 3.32
C GLU A 90 -25.26 18.02 4.48
N GLN A 91 -24.29 17.16 4.15
CA GLN A 91 -23.25 16.78 5.07
C GLN A 91 -22.13 17.81 5.01
N SER A 92 -21.80 18.36 6.17
CA SER A 92 -20.72 19.33 6.36
C SER A 92 -19.45 18.90 5.63
N PRO A 93 -18.74 19.84 4.98
CA PRO A 93 -17.53 19.50 4.25
C PRO A 93 -16.48 18.90 5.19
N PRO A 94 -15.65 17.98 4.70
CA PRO A 94 -14.60 17.38 5.51
C PRO A 94 -13.67 18.47 6.04
N GLU A 95 -13.45 18.47 7.35
CA GLU A 95 -12.48 19.34 7.99
C GLU A 95 -11.08 19.05 7.43
N ALA A 96 -10.32 20.08 7.07
CA ALA A 96 -9.01 19.90 6.47
C ALA A 96 -7.97 19.50 7.53
N GLY A 97 -7.27 18.39 7.33
CA GLY A 97 -6.10 18.02 8.12
C GLY A 97 -4.80 18.63 7.54
N PRO A 98 -3.83 19.03 8.36
CA PRO A 98 -2.51 19.47 7.87
C PRO A 98 -1.79 18.29 7.20
N VAL A 99 -1.10 18.56 6.08
CA VAL A 99 -0.21 17.57 5.45
C VAL A 99 1.04 17.40 6.31
N ARG A 100 1.40 16.14 6.56
CA ARG A 100 2.64 15.78 7.24
C ARG A 100 3.85 16.03 6.33
N HIS A 101 4.94 16.53 6.89
CA HIS A 101 6.25 16.60 6.23
C HIS A 101 7.12 15.40 6.61
N ALA A 102 8.08 15.06 5.73
CA ALA A 102 9.07 14.03 6.03
C ALA A 102 9.88 14.44 7.27
N THR A 103 10.27 13.45 8.07
CA THR A 103 11.13 13.70 9.22
C THR A 103 12.50 14.13 8.74
N GLU A 104 13.02 15.24 9.27
CA GLU A 104 14.38 15.69 8.98
C GLU A 104 15.39 14.77 9.66
N LEU A 105 16.41 14.36 8.88
CA LEU A 105 17.43 13.39 9.26
C LEU A 105 18.79 14.04 9.07
N ASP A 106 19.65 13.92 10.09
CA ASP A 106 20.91 14.65 10.18
C ASP A 106 22.12 13.89 9.59
N THR A 107 21.95 12.59 9.33
CA THR A 107 23.03 11.67 8.97
C THR A 107 22.56 10.69 7.92
N ASP A 108 23.47 10.25 7.05
CA ASP A 108 23.24 9.11 6.16
C ASP A 108 24.54 8.29 6.04
N VAL A 109 24.64 7.21 6.81
CA VAL A 109 25.77 6.28 6.76
C VAL A 109 25.34 4.92 6.26
N SER A 110 26.23 4.27 5.53
CA SER A 110 25.98 2.98 4.87
C SER A 110 27.13 2.00 5.12
N GLY A 111 26.97 0.76 4.62
CA GLY A 111 27.99 -0.28 4.71
C GLY A 111 28.35 -0.63 6.17
N ARG A 112 29.64 -0.82 6.45
CA ARG A 112 30.11 -1.27 7.77
C ARG A 112 29.71 -0.33 8.91
N ALA A 113 29.71 0.99 8.69
CA ALA A 113 29.32 1.95 9.71
C ALA A 113 27.84 1.81 10.09
N ALA A 114 26.95 1.66 9.11
CA ALA A 114 25.53 1.40 9.37
C ALA A 114 25.31 0.08 10.12
N VAL A 115 26.04 -0.96 9.73
CA VAL A 115 26.01 -2.27 10.42
C VAL A 115 26.39 -2.11 11.89
N GLU A 116 27.50 -1.44 12.17
CA GLU A 116 28.01 -1.23 13.53
C GLU A 116 27.02 -0.43 14.40
N GLU A 117 26.41 0.63 13.85
CA GLU A 117 25.38 1.41 14.53
C GLU A 117 24.16 0.57 14.92
N LEU A 118 23.63 -0.19 13.95
CA LEU A 118 22.44 -1.01 14.16
C LEU A 118 22.69 -2.16 15.14
N LEU A 119 23.85 -2.82 15.05
CA LEU A 119 24.25 -3.86 16.01
C LEU A 119 24.46 -3.28 17.41
N GLY A 120 25.09 -2.10 17.52
CA GLY A 120 25.26 -1.41 18.80
C GLY A 120 23.92 -1.07 19.46
N ARG A 121 22.93 -0.62 18.69
CA ARG A 121 21.56 -0.38 19.17
C ARG A 121 20.84 -1.66 19.57
N ALA A 122 20.99 -2.73 18.78
CA ALA A 122 20.44 -4.04 19.13
C ALA A 122 20.98 -4.55 20.48
N GLU A 123 22.28 -4.40 20.76
CA GLU A 123 22.86 -4.79 22.04
C GLU A 123 22.37 -3.92 23.20
N ARG A 124 22.31 -2.58 23.01
CA ARG A 124 21.75 -1.68 24.03
C ARG A 124 20.31 -2.04 24.38
N LEU A 125 19.50 -2.30 23.36
CA LEU A 125 18.11 -2.70 23.55
C LEU A 125 17.99 -4.03 24.30
N ARG A 126 18.85 -5.01 23.98
CA ARG A 126 18.88 -6.29 24.69
C ARG A 126 19.24 -6.12 26.18
N ALA A 127 20.13 -5.19 26.50
CA ALA A 127 20.62 -4.93 27.86
C ALA A 127 19.70 -4.02 28.71
N ALA A 128 18.69 -3.37 28.11
CA ALA A 128 17.78 -2.49 28.83
C ALA A 128 16.95 -3.24 29.91
N PRO A 129 16.30 -2.55 30.87
CA PRO A 129 15.31 -3.14 31.76
C PRO A 129 14.08 -3.66 31.00
N TYR A 130 13.52 -4.80 31.43
CA TYR A 130 12.36 -5.40 30.74
C TYR A 130 11.16 -4.47 30.80
N GLU A 131 10.48 -4.29 29.66
CA GLU A 131 9.27 -3.48 29.59
C GLU A 131 8.12 -4.28 30.20
N ALA A 132 7.71 -3.92 31.41
CA ALA A 132 6.47 -4.39 31.98
C ALA A 132 5.32 -3.58 31.36
N ALA A 133 4.75 -4.08 30.27
CA ALA A 133 3.49 -3.56 29.76
C ALA A 133 2.34 -4.26 30.50
N GLU A 134 1.49 -3.49 31.17
CA GLU A 134 0.29 -3.99 31.85
C GLU A 134 -0.95 -3.79 30.97
N GLY A 135 -1.89 -4.72 31.04
CA GLY A 135 -3.17 -4.61 30.35
C GLY A 135 -3.69 -5.96 29.85
N GLU A 136 -5.00 -6.11 29.72
CA GLU A 136 -5.63 -7.32 29.18
C GLU A 136 -5.39 -7.49 27.67
N PHE A 137 -5.45 -6.40 26.91
CA PHE A 137 -5.31 -6.41 25.46
C PHE A 137 -3.99 -5.79 25.04
N GLY A 138 -3.37 -6.35 24.00
CA GLY A 138 -2.43 -5.56 23.21
C GLY A 138 -3.18 -4.51 22.40
N HIS A 139 -2.67 -3.30 22.30
CA HIS A 139 -3.31 -2.21 21.56
C HIS A 139 -2.30 -1.47 20.70
N ILE A 140 -2.61 -1.42 19.41
CA ILE A 140 -1.81 -0.72 18.39
C ILE A 140 -2.74 0.25 17.71
N ARG A 141 -2.40 1.53 17.73
CA ARG A 141 -3.12 2.58 17.00
C ARG A 141 -2.18 3.24 16.02
N THR A 142 -2.57 3.24 14.74
CA THR A 142 -1.85 3.92 13.69
C THR A 142 -2.69 4.99 13.00
N HIS A 143 -2.02 6.06 12.57
CA HIS A 143 -2.54 7.01 11.58
C HIS A 143 -1.70 6.84 10.32
N GLU A 144 -2.34 6.56 9.20
CA GLU A 144 -1.63 6.20 7.97
C GLU A 144 -2.35 6.67 6.71
N TRP A 145 -1.58 6.92 5.66
CA TRP A 145 -2.07 6.96 4.28
C TRP A 145 -0.99 6.46 3.33
N SER A 146 -1.41 6.09 2.12
CA SER A 146 -0.50 5.66 1.06
C SER A 146 -1.07 6.08 -0.28
N GLY A 147 -0.30 6.88 -1.03
CA GLY A 147 -0.72 7.41 -2.32
C GLY A 147 -1.67 8.60 -2.21
N ALA A 148 -1.34 9.64 -2.97
CA ALA A 148 -2.22 10.78 -3.20
C ALA A 148 -3.14 10.48 -4.38
N LEU A 149 -4.40 10.89 -4.31
CA LEU A 149 -5.23 11.03 -5.50
C LEU A 149 -4.94 12.41 -6.09
N CYS A 150 -4.41 12.46 -7.30
CA CYS A 150 -4.12 13.71 -7.98
C CYS A 150 -4.99 13.89 -9.24
N SER A 151 -5.30 15.14 -9.58
CA SER A 151 -5.91 15.49 -10.85
C SER A 151 -5.01 15.10 -12.04
N ALA A 152 -5.57 15.08 -13.25
CA ALA A 152 -4.77 14.96 -14.47
C ALA A 152 -3.66 16.03 -14.46
N GLY A 153 -2.42 15.64 -14.74
CA GLY A 153 -1.25 16.53 -14.66
C GLY A 153 -0.64 16.69 -13.26
N SER A 154 -1.19 16.04 -12.22
CA SER A 154 -0.72 16.11 -10.83
C SER A 154 -0.74 17.51 -10.19
N GLU A 155 -1.56 18.42 -10.72
CA GLU A 155 -1.66 19.80 -10.22
C GLU A 155 -2.35 19.91 -8.86
N HIS A 156 -3.35 19.06 -8.61
CA HIS A 156 -4.13 19.08 -7.38
C HIS A 156 -4.20 17.70 -6.75
N CYS A 157 -3.63 17.55 -5.56
CA CYS A 157 -3.53 16.26 -4.86
C CYS A 157 -4.29 16.25 -3.52
N VAL A 158 -4.88 15.10 -3.19
CA VAL A 158 -5.55 14.85 -1.91
C VAL A 158 -5.09 13.50 -1.33
N ASN A 159 -4.78 13.49 -0.04
CA ASN A 159 -4.36 12.31 0.69
C ASN A 159 -5.50 11.81 1.57
N TYR A 160 -5.80 10.51 1.49
CA TYR A 160 -6.85 9.90 2.29
C TYR A 160 -6.27 9.14 3.47
N ALA A 161 -6.16 9.84 4.59
CA ALA A 161 -5.76 9.24 5.85
C ALA A 161 -6.82 8.30 6.42
N ARG A 162 -6.33 7.32 7.16
CA ARG A 162 -7.13 6.42 7.98
C ARG A 162 -6.46 6.22 9.32
N ARG A 163 -7.28 6.03 10.34
CA ARG A 163 -6.85 5.55 11.63
C ARG A 163 -7.13 4.06 11.70
N ARG A 164 -6.15 3.26 12.08
CA ARG A 164 -6.31 1.84 12.32
C ARG A 164 -6.04 1.56 13.80
N GLU A 165 -6.93 0.84 14.44
CA GLU A 165 -6.79 0.39 15.82
C GLU A 165 -6.86 -1.13 15.82
N VAL A 166 -5.93 -1.77 16.51
CA VAL A 166 -5.84 -3.22 16.64
C VAL A 166 -5.82 -3.56 18.12
N TRP A 167 -6.73 -4.42 18.56
CA TRP A 167 -6.76 -5.00 19.89
C TRP A 167 -6.42 -6.49 19.80
N LEU A 168 -5.32 -6.89 20.42
CA LEU A 168 -4.82 -8.26 20.42
C LEU A 168 -5.18 -8.95 21.73
N THR A 169 -5.81 -10.12 21.61
CA THR A 169 -6.05 -11.03 22.75
C THR A 169 -4.92 -12.04 22.92
N ALA A 170 -4.20 -12.33 21.83
CA ALA A 170 -3.01 -13.18 21.78
C ALA A 170 -2.18 -12.77 20.54
N PRO A 171 -0.93 -13.27 20.38
CA PRO A 171 -0.17 -13.06 19.15
C PRO A 171 -1.00 -13.43 17.90
N ALA A 172 -1.01 -12.55 16.91
CA ALA A 172 -1.78 -12.70 15.67
C ALA A 172 -3.29 -12.92 15.83
N GLN A 173 -3.86 -12.63 16.99
CA GLN A 173 -5.28 -12.85 17.27
C GLN A 173 -5.91 -11.63 17.92
N GLY A 174 -7.03 -11.18 17.36
CA GLY A 174 -7.74 -10.05 17.90
C GLY A 174 -8.73 -9.42 16.94
N THR A 175 -8.84 -8.11 16.99
CA THR A 175 -9.77 -7.35 16.14
C THR A 175 -9.13 -6.05 15.70
N ALA A 176 -9.38 -5.66 14.47
CA ALA A 176 -8.90 -4.42 13.91
C ALA A 176 -10.05 -3.55 13.41
N ARG A 177 -10.09 -2.29 13.84
CA ARG A 177 -11.03 -1.26 13.40
C ARG A 177 -10.28 -0.25 12.54
N THR A 178 -10.79 0.04 11.35
CA THR A 178 -10.25 1.05 10.45
C THR A 178 -11.28 2.15 10.29
N VAL A 179 -10.95 3.34 10.78
CA VAL A 179 -11.78 4.53 10.76
C VAL A 179 -11.20 5.50 9.73
N PRO A 180 -11.93 5.82 8.65
CA PRO A 180 -11.54 6.85 7.71
C PRO A 180 -11.36 8.21 8.41
N ARG A 181 -10.38 8.99 7.97
CA ARG A 181 -10.14 10.34 8.49
C ARG A 181 -10.49 11.38 7.43
N PRO A 182 -10.70 12.64 7.83
CA PRO A 182 -10.78 13.72 6.87
C PRO A 182 -9.51 13.76 6.00
N PRO A 183 -9.59 14.15 4.72
CA PRO A 183 -8.43 14.19 3.85
C PRO A 183 -7.47 15.29 4.26
N GLU A 184 -6.22 15.05 3.88
CA GLU A 184 -5.12 15.99 4.04
C GLU A 184 -4.85 16.61 2.66
N PHE A 185 -4.81 17.94 2.61
CA PHE A 185 -4.58 18.71 1.38
C PHE A 185 -3.26 19.46 1.48
N GLY A 186 -2.45 19.41 0.42
CA GLY A 186 -1.17 20.10 0.37
C GLY A 186 -1.32 21.62 0.42
N SER A 187 -2.42 22.13 -0.13
CA SER A 187 -2.74 23.56 -0.17
C SER A 187 -4.23 23.84 -0.07
N ALA A 188 -4.59 25.11 0.18
CA ALA A 188 -5.97 25.58 0.05
C ALA A 188 -6.50 25.41 -1.38
N GLY A 189 -5.64 25.54 -2.40
CA GLY A 189 -5.99 25.35 -3.81
C GLY A 189 -6.44 23.92 -4.11
N ASP A 190 -5.72 22.92 -3.60
CA ASP A 190 -6.08 21.51 -3.76
C ASP A 190 -7.42 21.20 -3.11
N ARG A 191 -7.61 21.71 -1.88
CA ARG A 191 -8.88 21.56 -1.16
C ARG A 191 -10.03 22.14 -1.97
N ASP A 192 -9.88 23.35 -2.48
CA ASP A 192 -10.96 24.05 -3.18
C ASP A 192 -11.23 23.41 -4.56
N PHE A 193 -10.20 22.90 -5.24
CA PHE A 193 -10.35 22.08 -6.44
C PHE A 193 -11.18 20.83 -6.17
N TRP A 194 -10.76 20.02 -5.19
CA TRP A 194 -11.43 18.75 -4.88
C TRP A 194 -12.86 18.98 -4.36
N LYS A 195 -13.11 20.04 -3.59
CA LYS A 195 -14.46 20.46 -3.19
C LYS A 195 -15.39 20.73 -4.38
N ARG A 196 -14.89 21.40 -5.42
CA ARG A 196 -15.68 21.70 -6.63
C ARG A 196 -15.94 20.45 -7.47
N GLN A 197 -14.98 19.53 -7.55
CA GLN A 197 -15.05 18.41 -8.48
C GLN A 197 -15.91 17.25 -7.98
N SER A 198 -15.90 16.98 -6.67
CA SER A 198 -16.23 15.65 -6.17
C SER A 198 -17.69 15.43 -5.76
N GLY A 199 -18.55 16.47 -5.71
CA GLY A 199 -19.94 16.33 -5.27
C GLY A 199 -20.09 15.50 -3.97
N TRP A 200 -19.08 15.60 -3.11
CA TRP A 200 -18.64 14.48 -2.29
C TRP A 200 -19.60 14.19 -1.15
N SER A 201 -20.13 12.96 -1.09
CA SER A 201 -20.96 12.49 0.02
C SER A 201 -20.15 12.02 1.23
N GLY A 202 -18.82 12.13 1.22
CA GLY A 202 -17.94 12.04 2.40
C GLY A 202 -17.83 10.68 3.10
N HIS A 203 -18.85 9.83 2.98
CA HIS A 203 -19.03 8.72 3.90
C HIS A 203 -18.16 7.55 3.46
N ARG A 204 -17.12 7.31 4.25
CA ARG A 204 -16.39 6.05 4.22
C ARG A 204 -16.72 5.34 5.52
N ASP A 205 -17.23 4.12 5.39
CA ASP A 205 -17.65 3.36 6.54
C ASP A 205 -16.46 2.92 7.37
N THR A 206 -16.66 2.92 8.68
CA THR A 206 -15.74 2.25 9.59
C THR A 206 -15.79 0.76 9.31
N ARG A 207 -14.64 0.15 9.06
CA ARG A 207 -14.52 -1.29 8.81
C ARG A 207 -13.90 -1.98 10.01
N GLU A 208 -14.56 -3.00 10.52
CA GLU A 208 -14.03 -3.90 11.54
C GLU A 208 -13.76 -5.28 10.92
N VAL A 209 -12.63 -5.86 11.27
CA VAL A 209 -12.22 -7.20 10.81
C VAL A 209 -11.56 -7.97 11.95
N SER A 210 -11.79 -9.28 12.01
CA SER A 210 -11.04 -10.15 12.90
C SER A 210 -9.59 -10.24 12.43
N VAL A 211 -8.66 -10.15 13.37
CA VAL A 211 -7.25 -10.45 13.16
C VAL A 211 -7.06 -11.93 13.45
N SER A 212 -6.47 -12.64 12.50
CA SER A 212 -6.13 -14.06 12.62
C SER A 212 -4.69 -14.29 12.17
N PRO A 213 -4.06 -15.42 12.55
CA PRO A 213 -2.69 -15.72 12.14
C PRO A 213 -2.48 -15.79 10.62
N ASN A 214 -3.55 -16.08 9.88
CA ASN A 214 -3.56 -16.10 8.41
C ASN A 214 -4.02 -14.76 7.80
N GLY A 215 -4.25 -13.74 8.65
CA GLY A 215 -4.53 -12.38 8.24
C GLY A 215 -3.32 -11.76 7.53
N LEU A 216 -3.55 -10.62 6.86
CA LEU A 216 -2.61 -9.94 5.97
C LEU A 216 -1.31 -9.47 6.67
N HIS A 217 -0.40 -10.38 6.98
CA HIS A 217 1.00 -10.09 7.32
C HIS A 217 1.84 -10.18 6.04
N LEU A 218 2.68 -9.18 5.79
CA LEU A 218 3.73 -9.28 4.78
C LEU A 218 4.90 -10.16 5.28
N ALA A 219 5.02 -10.34 6.59
CA ALA A 219 5.87 -11.36 7.18
C ALA A 219 5.19 -12.74 7.09
N ARG A 220 5.97 -13.80 6.89
CA ARG A 220 5.49 -15.20 6.80
C ARG A 220 4.89 -15.72 8.12
N CYS A 221 5.33 -15.16 9.24
CA CYS A 221 4.89 -15.53 10.58
C CYS A 221 5.07 -14.38 11.57
N VAL A 222 4.53 -14.57 12.77
CA VAL A 222 4.81 -13.72 13.93
C VAL A 222 5.99 -14.31 14.70
N PRO A 223 7.13 -13.59 14.82
CA PRO A 223 8.28 -14.09 15.56
C PRO A 223 8.04 -13.93 17.08
N GLU A 224 7.61 -14.99 17.74
CA GLU A 224 7.49 -15.03 19.21
C GLU A 224 8.85 -15.06 19.92
N ARG A 225 9.91 -15.46 19.19
CA ARG A 225 11.28 -15.55 19.70
C ARG A 225 12.27 -14.91 18.74
N PRO A 226 13.40 -14.35 19.22
CA PRO A 226 14.38 -13.64 18.41
C PRO A 226 14.88 -14.47 17.22
N GLU A 227 15.22 -15.74 17.43
CA GLU A 227 15.79 -16.63 16.42
C GLU A 227 14.87 -16.87 15.21
N ARG A 228 13.57 -16.58 15.33
CA ARG A 228 12.58 -16.73 14.25
C ARG A 228 12.46 -15.49 13.36
N VAL A 229 13.03 -14.34 13.75
CA VAL A 229 12.80 -13.06 13.06
C VAL A 229 13.25 -13.10 11.60
N ALA A 230 14.46 -13.60 11.33
CA ALA A 230 15.00 -13.68 9.97
C ALA A 230 14.16 -14.59 9.05
N GLU A 231 13.63 -15.69 9.60
CA GLU A 231 12.74 -16.61 8.89
C GLU A 231 11.38 -15.98 8.62
N CYS A 232 10.77 -15.31 9.61
CA CYS A 232 9.48 -14.65 9.42
C CYS A 232 9.56 -13.48 8.44
N LEU A 233 10.68 -12.76 8.38
CA LEU A 233 10.93 -11.71 7.39
C LEU A 233 11.39 -12.25 6.03
N ASP A 234 11.70 -13.54 5.94
CA ASP A 234 12.06 -14.24 4.71
C ASP A 234 13.23 -13.61 3.94
N VAL A 235 14.26 -13.20 4.68
CA VAL A 235 15.38 -12.39 4.18
C VAL A 235 16.14 -13.05 3.01
N GLY A 236 16.06 -14.37 2.87
CA GLY A 236 16.75 -15.11 1.80
C GLY A 236 16.02 -15.13 0.45
N GLU A 237 14.68 -15.05 0.46
CA GLU A 237 13.87 -15.10 -0.76
C GLU A 237 13.32 -13.72 -1.15
N HIS A 238 13.19 -12.81 -0.18
CA HIS A 238 12.70 -11.45 -0.37
C HIS A 238 13.80 -10.41 -0.56
N GLY A 239 13.51 -9.38 -1.37
CA GLY A 239 14.42 -8.24 -1.52
C GLY A 239 14.46 -7.37 -0.25
N SER A 240 15.50 -6.55 -0.09
CA SER A 240 15.67 -5.65 1.07
C SER A 240 14.44 -4.78 1.36
N ARG A 241 13.75 -4.35 0.30
CA ARG A 241 12.52 -3.56 0.40
C ARG A 241 11.39 -4.34 1.09
N ASP A 242 11.24 -5.60 0.74
CA ASP A 242 10.21 -6.47 1.31
C ASP A 242 10.53 -6.80 2.77
N VAL A 243 11.81 -6.93 3.13
CA VAL A 243 12.24 -7.03 4.54
C VAL A 243 11.79 -5.79 5.33
N LEU A 244 12.07 -4.58 4.85
CA LEU A 244 11.63 -3.33 5.51
C LEU A 244 10.11 -3.27 5.67
N ARG A 245 9.36 -3.65 4.62
CA ARG A 245 7.88 -3.68 4.67
C ARG A 245 7.35 -4.77 5.58
N GLY A 246 8.04 -5.91 5.67
CA GLY A 246 7.79 -6.97 6.63
C GLY A 246 7.91 -6.45 8.06
N VAL A 247 8.94 -5.64 8.36
CA VAL A 247 9.08 -4.97 9.65
C VAL A 247 7.88 -4.07 9.96
N VAL A 248 7.50 -3.18 9.05
CA VAL A 248 6.32 -2.32 9.22
C VAL A 248 5.06 -3.16 9.45
N SER A 249 4.91 -4.24 8.68
CA SER A 249 3.78 -5.16 8.80
C SER A 249 3.74 -5.85 10.16
N LEU A 250 4.88 -6.26 10.73
CA LEU A 250 4.94 -6.84 12.07
C LEU A 250 4.49 -5.82 13.11
N PHE A 251 5.03 -4.60 13.11
CA PHE A 251 4.62 -3.56 14.06
C PHE A 251 3.15 -3.15 13.92
N ARG A 252 2.56 -3.19 12.71
CA ARG A 252 1.14 -2.85 12.50
C ARG A 252 0.17 -3.86 13.08
N HIS A 253 0.64 -5.07 13.38
CA HIS A 253 -0.24 -6.19 13.75
C HIS A 253 0.15 -6.87 15.06
N GLU A 254 1.39 -6.71 15.53
CA GLU A 254 1.91 -7.44 16.68
C GLU A 254 2.59 -6.52 17.69
N LEU A 255 2.48 -6.87 18.96
CA LEU A 255 3.33 -6.35 20.02
C LEU A 255 4.59 -7.21 20.12
N LEU A 256 5.67 -6.73 19.52
CA LEU A 256 6.92 -7.46 19.45
C LEU A 256 7.66 -7.37 20.78
N PRO A 257 8.04 -8.50 21.39
CA PRO A 257 8.94 -8.53 22.54
C PRO A 257 10.25 -7.79 22.27
N ARG A 258 10.88 -7.26 23.32
CA ARG A 258 12.09 -6.44 23.18
C ARG A 258 13.26 -7.16 22.52
N ASP A 259 13.46 -8.42 22.88
CA ASP A 259 14.48 -9.31 22.29
C ASP A 259 14.22 -9.57 20.81
N VAL A 260 12.94 -9.72 20.42
CA VAL A 260 12.52 -9.78 19.01
C VAL A 260 12.83 -8.48 18.29
N ARG A 261 12.53 -7.32 18.88
CA ARG A 261 12.89 -6.00 18.30
C ARG A 261 14.40 -5.82 18.16
N ALA A 262 15.18 -6.30 19.13
CA ALA A 262 16.64 -6.27 19.05
C ALA A 262 17.16 -7.14 17.90
N GLU A 263 16.65 -8.37 17.73
CA GLU A 263 17.05 -9.22 16.60
C GLU A 263 16.57 -8.66 15.25
N LEU A 264 15.44 -7.97 15.23
CA LEU A 264 14.95 -7.27 14.05
C LEU A 264 15.94 -6.18 13.60
N LEU A 265 16.54 -5.43 14.53
CA LEU A 265 17.64 -4.50 14.22
C LEU A 265 18.88 -5.23 13.68
N ARG A 266 19.23 -6.42 14.20
CA ARG A 266 20.33 -7.22 13.66
C ARG A 266 20.03 -7.73 12.24
N VAL A 267 18.78 -8.09 11.94
CA VAL A 267 18.34 -8.46 10.59
C VAL A 267 18.46 -7.27 9.65
N LEU A 268 18.00 -6.09 10.05
CA LEU A 268 18.14 -4.85 9.27
C LEU A 268 19.62 -4.52 9.01
N ALA A 269 20.49 -4.69 10.01
CA ALA A 269 21.93 -4.50 9.85
C ALA A 269 22.55 -5.40 8.77
N ARG A 270 22.02 -6.61 8.60
CA ARG A 270 22.48 -7.57 7.57
C ARG A 270 21.77 -7.41 6.23
N THR A 271 20.73 -6.58 6.15
CA THR A 271 19.93 -6.41 4.94
C THR A 271 20.68 -5.51 3.94
N PRO A 272 20.94 -5.98 2.70
CA PRO A 272 21.70 -5.20 1.72
C PRO A 272 21.06 -3.83 1.42
N GLY A 273 21.89 -2.79 1.32
CA GLY A 273 21.43 -1.44 0.97
C GLY A 273 20.69 -0.71 2.10
N VAL A 274 20.63 -1.27 3.30
CA VAL A 274 20.12 -0.55 4.48
C VAL A 274 21.16 0.44 5.00
N HIS A 275 20.68 1.64 5.29
CA HIS A 275 21.45 2.76 5.82
C HIS A 275 20.97 3.12 7.21
N PHE A 276 21.89 3.59 8.06
CA PHE A 276 21.54 4.30 9.27
C PHE A 276 21.41 5.79 8.92
N ARG A 277 20.26 6.38 9.27
CA ARG A 277 19.86 7.72 8.84
C ARG A 277 19.85 8.74 9.98
N GLY A 278 20.63 8.50 11.03
CA GLY A 278 20.77 9.44 12.14
C GLY A 278 19.66 9.35 13.19
N GLU A 279 19.60 10.39 14.00
CA GLU A 279 18.62 10.55 15.08
C GLU A 279 17.69 11.73 14.79
N SER A 280 16.49 11.70 15.35
CA SER A 280 15.49 12.75 15.19
C SER A 280 14.44 12.65 16.30
N GLU A 281 13.30 13.32 16.10
CA GLU A 281 12.17 13.26 17.01
C GLU A 281 10.86 13.04 16.25
N VAL A 282 10.00 12.15 16.76
CA VAL A 282 8.64 11.99 16.28
C VAL A 282 7.68 12.24 17.43
N ARG A 283 6.94 13.36 17.38
CA ARG A 283 5.94 13.76 18.38
C ARG A 283 6.50 13.78 19.82
N GLY A 284 7.66 14.39 20.07
CA GLY A 284 8.26 14.44 21.40
C GLY A 284 9.06 13.19 21.80
N HIS A 285 9.09 12.15 20.96
CA HIS A 285 9.86 10.93 21.24
C HIS A 285 11.16 10.91 20.45
N PRO A 286 12.32 10.77 21.12
CA PRO A 286 13.60 10.55 20.46
C PRO A 286 13.56 9.27 19.62
N VAL A 287 13.95 9.38 18.36
CA VAL A 287 14.01 8.25 17.43
C VAL A 287 15.36 8.16 16.75
N PHE A 288 15.69 6.98 16.24
CA PHE A 288 16.72 6.79 15.24
C PHE A 288 16.12 6.20 13.96
N ALA A 289 16.73 6.55 12.83
CA ALA A 289 16.19 6.23 11.52
C ALA A 289 17.01 5.16 10.80
N VAL A 290 16.30 4.25 10.11
CA VAL A 290 16.86 3.20 9.26
C VAL A 290 16.20 3.31 7.91
N GLY A 291 16.99 3.48 6.85
CA GLY A 291 16.47 3.80 5.52
C GLY A 291 16.95 2.85 4.43
N LEU A 292 16.13 2.71 3.39
CA LEU A 292 16.48 2.08 2.12
C LEU A 292 16.08 3.01 0.98
N THR A 293 17.03 3.37 0.13
CA THR A 293 16.73 4.06 -1.13
C THR A 293 16.64 3.03 -2.25
N SER A 294 15.59 3.13 -3.05
CA SER A 294 15.34 2.26 -4.20
C SER A 294 14.93 3.10 -5.42
N SER A 295 15.43 2.73 -6.60
CA SER A 295 14.95 3.31 -7.85
C SER A 295 13.55 2.79 -8.15
N ALA A 296 12.60 3.68 -8.45
CA ALA A 296 11.26 3.32 -8.92
C ALA A 296 11.02 3.95 -10.31
N SER A 297 9.95 3.51 -10.99
CA SER A 297 9.54 4.07 -12.30
C SER A 297 9.19 5.56 -12.24
N VAL A 298 8.92 6.09 -11.04
CA VAL A 298 8.54 7.47 -10.75
C VAL A 298 9.65 8.22 -10.00
N GLY A 299 10.90 7.78 -10.15
CA GLY A 299 12.08 8.35 -9.51
C GLY A 299 12.57 7.57 -8.30
N GLU A 300 13.57 8.12 -7.61
CA GLU A 300 14.12 7.51 -6.41
C GLU A 300 13.17 7.64 -5.22
N VAL A 301 12.93 6.50 -4.54
CA VAL A 301 12.07 6.41 -3.37
C VAL A 301 12.90 5.97 -2.18
N SER A 302 12.84 6.76 -1.10
CA SER A 302 13.39 6.38 0.20
C SER A 302 12.28 5.87 1.11
N GLU A 303 12.46 4.68 1.65
CA GLU A 303 11.61 4.09 2.68
C GLU A 303 12.38 4.14 4.01
N VAL A 304 11.82 4.85 5.01
CA VAL A 304 12.49 5.15 6.29
C VAL A 304 11.67 4.61 7.46
N LEU A 305 12.31 3.81 8.31
CA LEU A 305 11.80 3.32 9.59
C LEU A 305 12.35 4.20 10.71
N LEU A 306 11.48 4.77 11.55
CA LEU A 306 11.87 5.60 12.69
C LEU A 306 11.54 4.86 13.98
N PHE A 307 12.56 4.36 14.65
CA PHE A 307 12.46 3.58 15.88
C PHE A 307 12.69 4.45 17.09
N ASP A 308 11.89 4.28 18.12
CA ASP A 308 12.11 4.84 19.45
C ASP A 308 13.49 4.45 19.97
N SER A 309 14.29 5.43 20.36
CA SER A 309 15.69 5.22 20.72
C SER A 309 15.90 4.39 21.99
N ALA A 310 14.91 4.38 22.89
CA ALA A 310 14.99 3.65 24.15
C ALA A 310 14.42 2.23 24.03
N THR A 311 13.26 2.09 23.38
CA THR A 311 12.46 0.87 23.36
C THR A 311 12.62 0.06 22.08
N GLY A 312 13.14 0.65 21.01
CA GLY A 312 13.19 0.03 19.68
C GLY A 312 11.81 -0.21 19.06
N VAL A 313 10.76 0.40 19.60
CA VAL A 313 9.41 0.37 19.01
C VAL A 313 9.38 1.26 17.77
N LEU A 314 8.81 0.78 16.67
CA LEU A 314 8.62 1.61 15.48
C LEU A 314 7.60 2.71 15.78
N ARG A 315 8.01 3.98 15.66
CA ARG A 315 7.17 5.17 15.86
C ARG A 315 6.61 5.70 14.56
N SER A 316 7.36 5.57 13.47
CA SER A 316 6.93 6.00 12.15
C SER A 316 7.57 5.16 11.05
N PHE A 317 6.86 5.05 9.94
CA PHE A 317 7.37 4.61 8.66
C PHE A 317 7.01 5.66 7.63
N GLU A 318 7.98 6.08 6.83
CA GLU A 318 7.83 7.14 5.84
C GLU A 318 8.32 6.68 4.48
N LYS A 319 7.57 7.04 3.44
CA LYS A 319 7.94 6.83 2.05
C LYS A 319 8.10 8.18 1.37
N VAL A 320 9.32 8.54 1.02
CA VAL A 320 9.68 9.84 0.45
C VAL A 320 10.06 9.67 -1.02
N ASN A 321 9.51 10.50 -1.90
CA ASN A 321 10.06 10.67 -3.25
C ASN A 321 11.21 11.67 -3.15
N LEU A 322 12.44 11.23 -3.44
CA LEU A 322 13.64 12.05 -3.23
C LEU A 322 13.78 13.18 -4.26
N GLU A 323 13.28 13.00 -5.48
CA GLU A 323 13.33 14.03 -6.53
C GLU A 323 12.41 15.22 -6.19
N ARG A 324 11.26 14.93 -5.58
CA ARG A 324 10.27 15.94 -5.18
C ARG A 324 10.45 16.42 -3.74
N GLY A 325 11.19 15.67 -2.91
CA GLY A 325 11.29 15.93 -1.48
C GLY A 325 9.96 15.78 -0.72
N GLU A 326 9.04 14.96 -1.24
CA GLU A 326 7.67 14.86 -0.75
C GLU A 326 7.36 13.49 -0.15
N LEU A 327 6.55 13.45 0.92
CA LEU A 327 5.97 12.21 1.40
C LEU A 327 4.94 11.68 0.41
N THR A 328 5.08 10.41 0.06
CA THR A 328 4.15 9.65 -0.80
C THR A 328 3.33 8.61 -0.02
N GLY A 329 3.61 8.50 1.28
CA GLY A 329 2.86 7.68 2.23
C GLY A 329 3.57 7.62 3.57
N TYR A 330 2.82 7.33 4.62
CA TYR A 330 3.37 7.12 5.95
C TYR A 330 2.49 6.22 6.81
N VAL A 331 3.08 5.69 7.88
CA VAL A 331 2.39 5.08 9.02
C VAL A 331 2.97 5.67 10.29
N VAL A 332 2.14 6.23 11.15
CA VAL A 332 2.52 6.73 12.48
C VAL A 332 1.95 5.81 13.53
N PHE A 333 2.77 5.32 14.45
CA PHE A 333 2.33 4.51 15.58
C PHE A 333 2.05 5.44 16.77
N GLU A 334 0.79 5.80 16.93
CA GLU A 334 0.33 6.72 17.97
C GLU A 334 0.23 6.02 19.33
N THR A 335 -0.03 4.72 19.33
CA THR A 335 -0.07 3.89 20.53
C THR A 335 0.45 2.50 20.17
N TYR A 336 1.30 1.96 21.03
CA TYR A 336 1.89 0.65 20.88
C TYR A 336 2.22 0.10 22.27
N GLY A 337 1.38 -0.80 22.79
CA GLY A 337 1.52 -1.29 24.15
C GLY A 337 0.28 -2.06 24.58
N ARG A 338 0.07 -2.22 25.89
CA ARG A 338 -1.09 -2.92 26.43
C ARG A 338 -2.11 -1.94 27.04
N THR A 339 -3.38 -2.34 27.05
CA THR A 339 -4.51 -1.55 27.58
C THR A 339 -5.55 -2.46 28.24
N ASN A 340 -6.35 -1.91 29.14
CA ASN A 340 -7.54 -2.57 29.71
C ASN A 340 -8.84 -2.15 29.02
N THR A 341 -8.81 -1.19 28.10
CA THR A 341 -10.01 -0.68 27.44
C THR A 341 -10.05 -1.03 25.95
N ARG A 342 -11.27 -1.26 25.47
CA ARG A 342 -11.60 -1.52 24.07
C ARG A 342 -12.67 -0.51 23.65
N ASP A 343 -12.35 0.78 23.76
CA ASP A 343 -13.28 1.87 23.45
C ASP A 343 -13.50 2.01 21.93
#